data_AF-A0A8C5Z2G1-F1
#
_entry.id   AF-A0A8C5Z2G1-F1
#
_cell.length_a   1.000
_cell.length_b   1.000
_cell.length_c   1.000
_cell.angle_alpha   90.00
_cell.angle_beta   90.00
_cell.angle_gamma   90.00
#
_symmetry.space_group_name_H-M   'P 1'
#
loop_
_entity.id
_entity.type
_entity.pdbx_description
1 polymer ?
#
loop_
_entity_poly.entity_id
_entity_poly.type
_entity_poly.pdbx_seq_one_letter_code
_entity_poly.pdbx_strand_id
1 'polypeptide(L)'
;MSVNRNLVLLLIQLMCYFSSGRCGKVLVWPTEYSHWINIKTILDELLQRGHEVTVLTSTASILINPNTTSAINFEIYPAPSSKQQMEEFFSKWIHEWIYDTPKDDFWEFYSLVQKDFKKYSDTIEQLCRNVVLNKKLMVKLHESKFDVVLSDAIGPCGELLAELLKVPFVYTLRFTPGYTYEKYSGGLTFPPSYVPIVMSELSDQMTFMDRIKNIMYMIYFDFWFQSFDVKKWNQFYSEVLGRPTTIYETMGKADFWLIRTYWDLEFPRPLLPNFDFVGGLHCKPAKPLPKEMEEFVQSSGENGIVVFSLGSMVSNMPEEKANIIAFALAQIPQKVIWRYQGKKPDKLGPNTRIYNWIPQNDLLGHPKTKAFITHGGANGVYEGIYHGIPMVGIPLFADQADNIAHVKAKGAAIRLEYRTLTSSDLLKALRMVINDPL
;
A
#
# COMPACT_ATOMS: atom_id res chain seq x y z
N MET A 1 -57.26 -9.16 24.99
CA MET A 1 -56.08 -8.32 25.27
C MET A 1 -56.00 -7.26 24.18
N SER A 2 -56.39 -6.02 24.50
CA SER A 2 -56.33 -4.90 23.55
C SER A 2 -54.88 -4.48 23.38
N VAL A 3 -54.25 -4.85 22.26
CA VAL A 3 -52.92 -4.34 21.90
C VAL A 3 -53.05 -2.82 21.79
N ASN A 4 -52.32 -2.10 22.64
CA ASN A 4 -52.40 -0.65 22.74
C ASN A 4 -51.99 -0.04 21.39
N ARG A 5 -52.94 0.63 20.70
CA ARG A 5 -52.75 1.21 19.36
C ARG A 5 -51.53 2.13 19.28
N ASN A 6 -51.19 2.78 20.40
CA ASN A 6 -50.01 3.63 20.52
C ASN A 6 -48.69 2.83 20.48
N LEU A 7 -48.67 1.60 21.01
CA LEU A 7 -47.49 0.72 20.97
C LEU A 7 -47.19 0.24 19.54
N VAL A 8 -48.25 -0.04 18.77
CA VAL A 8 -48.14 -0.44 17.36
C VAL A 8 -47.59 0.71 16.52
N LEU A 9 -48.10 1.93 16.74
CA LEU A 9 -47.60 3.13 16.05
C LEU A 9 -46.13 3.41 16.39
N LEU A 10 -45.73 3.23 17.66
CA LEU A 10 -44.33 3.39 18.09
C LEU A 10 -43.40 2.35 17.45
N LEU A 11 -43.84 1.09 17.33
CA LEU A 11 -43.09 0.02 16.67
C LEU A 11 -42.95 0.28 15.17
N ILE A 12 -43.98 0.75 14.49
CA ILE A 12 -43.92 1.13 13.07
C ILE A 12 -42.95 2.31 12.88
N GLN A 13 -43.02 3.32 13.75
CA GLN A 13 -42.12 4.47 13.70
C GLN A 13 -40.66 4.04 13.94
N LEU A 14 -40.42 3.13 14.89
CA LEU A 14 -39.11 2.50 15.10
C LEU A 14 -38.65 1.70 13.88
N MET A 15 -39.51 0.92 13.23
CA MET A 15 -39.17 0.23 11.98
C MET A 15 -38.89 1.18 10.81
N CYS A 16 -39.46 2.39 10.81
CA CYS A 16 -39.10 3.43 9.83
C CYS A 16 -37.74 4.08 10.14
N TYR A 17 -37.26 4.06 11.39
CA TYR A 17 -35.92 4.48 11.77
C TYR A 17 -34.86 3.37 11.63
N PHE A 18 -35.28 2.11 11.68
CA PHE A 18 -34.44 0.96 11.34
C PHE A 18 -34.61 0.63 9.87
N SER A 19 -33.86 1.30 8.98
CA SER A 19 -33.64 0.69 7.67
C SER A 19 -33.04 -0.69 7.93
N SER A 20 -33.65 -1.77 7.44
CA SER A 20 -32.94 -3.03 7.29
C SER A 20 -31.76 -2.72 6.38
N GLY A 21 -30.57 -2.49 6.96
CA GLY A 21 -29.36 -2.24 6.20
C GLY A 21 -29.24 -3.39 5.22
N ARG A 22 -29.36 -3.11 3.93
CA ARG A 22 -29.16 -4.12 2.90
C ARG A 22 -27.67 -4.43 2.93
N CYS A 23 -27.32 -5.49 3.65
CA CYS A 23 -25.98 -6.04 3.66
C CYS A 23 -25.68 -6.57 2.26
N GLY A 24 -24.91 -5.82 1.47
CA GLY A 24 -24.44 -6.25 0.17
C GLY A 24 -23.38 -7.36 0.26
N LYS A 25 -23.28 -8.17 -0.80
CA LYS A 25 -22.27 -9.21 -1.00
C LYS A 25 -21.11 -8.66 -1.84
N VAL A 26 -19.92 -8.65 -1.28
CA VAL A 26 -18.71 -8.09 -1.90
C VAL A 26 -17.78 -9.21 -2.33
N LEU A 27 -17.45 -9.26 -3.62
CA LEU A 27 -16.39 -10.11 -4.14
C LEU A 27 -15.07 -9.32 -4.17
N VAL A 28 -14.00 -9.90 -3.65
CA VAL A 28 -12.70 -9.21 -3.58
C VAL A 28 -11.69 -9.89 -4.48
N TRP A 29 -11.03 -9.09 -5.33
CA TRP A 29 -9.83 -9.48 -6.09
C TRP A 29 -8.59 -8.80 -5.46
N PRO A 30 -7.89 -9.47 -4.54
CA PRO A 30 -6.80 -8.88 -3.78
C PRO A 30 -5.44 -9.02 -4.48
N THR A 31 -4.46 -8.32 -3.93
CA THR A 31 -3.02 -8.50 -4.20
C THR A 31 -2.27 -8.69 -2.87
N GLU A 32 -0.97 -8.97 -2.90
CA GLU A 32 -0.18 -9.37 -1.72
C GLU A 32 0.38 -8.20 -0.88
N TYR A 33 1.00 -8.52 0.26
CA TYR A 33 1.75 -7.58 1.10
C TYR A 33 0.93 -6.36 1.58
N SER A 34 1.46 -5.15 1.41
CA SER A 34 0.85 -3.91 1.88
C SER A 34 -0.50 -3.64 1.21
N HIS A 35 -0.72 -4.13 -0.01
CA HIS A 35 -1.99 -4.00 -0.70
C HIS A 35 -3.08 -4.83 -0.01
N TRP A 36 -2.77 -6.08 0.37
CA TRP A 36 -3.68 -6.89 1.18
C TRP A 36 -4.00 -6.22 2.52
N ILE A 37 -3.00 -5.68 3.22
CA ILE A 37 -3.21 -4.99 4.51
C ILE A 37 -4.17 -3.81 4.37
N ASN A 38 -4.04 -3.03 3.29
CA ASN A 38 -4.95 -1.93 2.98
C ASN A 38 -6.37 -2.42 2.65
N ILE A 39 -6.49 -3.38 1.73
CA ILE A 39 -7.79 -3.96 1.36
C ILE A 39 -8.47 -4.52 2.61
N LYS A 40 -7.76 -5.28 3.44
CA LYS A 40 -8.29 -5.87 4.66
C LYS A 40 -8.88 -4.81 5.59
N THR A 41 -8.32 -3.61 5.65
CA THR A 41 -8.91 -2.51 6.43
C THR A 41 -10.29 -2.12 5.92
N ILE A 42 -10.47 -2.04 4.60
CA ILE A 42 -11.78 -1.81 3.98
C ILE A 42 -12.72 -2.98 4.27
N LEU A 43 -12.23 -4.23 4.17
CA LEU A 43 -13.03 -5.42 4.43
C LEU A 43 -13.51 -5.50 5.89
N ASP A 44 -12.65 -5.18 6.86
CA ASP A 44 -13.00 -5.18 8.28
C ASP A 44 -14.15 -4.18 8.57
N GLU A 45 -14.12 -3.01 7.93
CA GLU A 45 -15.18 -2.00 8.04
C GLU A 45 -16.48 -2.43 7.35
N LEU A 46 -16.40 -3.14 6.21
CA LEU A 46 -17.56 -3.72 5.53
C LEU A 46 -18.21 -4.81 6.39
N LEU A 47 -17.43 -5.71 6.97
CA LEU A 47 -17.91 -6.76 7.88
C LEU A 47 -18.58 -6.16 9.12
N GLN A 48 -18.00 -5.10 9.70
CA GLN A 48 -18.60 -4.42 10.85
C GLN A 48 -19.96 -3.79 10.52
N ARG A 49 -20.16 -3.35 9.28
CA ARG A 49 -21.44 -2.84 8.76
C ARG A 49 -22.40 -3.97 8.32
N GLY A 50 -21.99 -5.22 8.48
CA GLY A 50 -22.82 -6.40 8.23
C GLY A 50 -22.74 -6.96 6.81
N HIS A 51 -21.88 -6.42 5.94
CA HIS A 51 -21.71 -6.92 4.57
C HIS A 51 -21.10 -8.34 4.56
N GLU A 52 -21.50 -9.14 3.58
CA GLU A 52 -20.88 -10.45 3.34
C GLU A 52 -19.68 -10.26 2.41
N VAL A 53 -18.49 -10.69 2.83
CA VAL A 53 -17.25 -10.50 2.07
C VAL A 53 -16.70 -11.86 1.66
N THR A 54 -16.47 -12.02 0.35
CA THR A 54 -15.82 -13.20 -0.24
C THR A 54 -14.53 -12.81 -0.94
N VAL A 55 -13.41 -13.35 -0.49
CA VAL A 55 -12.08 -13.08 -1.06
C VAL A 55 -11.66 -14.22 -1.98
N LEU A 56 -11.36 -13.89 -3.24
CA LEU A 56 -10.69 -14.81 -4.15
C LEU A 56 -9.21 -14.86 -3.76
N THR A 57 -8.69 -16.04 -3.44
CA THR A 57 -7.27 -16.19 -3.09
C THR A 57 -6.67 -17.40 -3.77
N SER A 58 -5.43 -17.28 -4.21
CA SER A 58 -4.74 -18.40 -4.84
C SER A 58 -4.10 -19.33 -3.79
N THR A 59 -3.84 -20.58 -4.16
CA THR A 59 -3.03 -21.51 -3.34
C THR A 59 -1.59 -21.04 -3.10
N ALA A 60 -1.11 -20.07 -3.87
CA ALA A 60 0.23 -19.49 -3.74
C ALA A 60 0.25 -18.19 -2.92
N SER A 61 -0.87 -17.80 -2.30
CA SER A 61 -0.94 -16.56 -1.54
C SER A 61 0.04 -16.56 -0.36
N ILE A 62 0.70 -15.42 -0.16
CA ILE A 62 1.77 -15.26 0.81
C ILE A 62 1.18 -14.82 2.15
N LEU A 63 0.47 -13.69 2.16
CA LEU A 63 -0.08 -13.12 3.39
C LEU A 63 -1.56 -13.44 3.63
N ILE A 64 -2.33 -13.76 2.58
CA ILE A 64 -3.75 -14.04 2.74
C ILE A 64 -3.89 -15.45 3.31
N ASN A 65 -4.33 -15.53 4.57
CA ASN A 65 -4.51 -16.80 5.27
C ASN A 65 -6.00 -17.04 5.57
N PRO A 66 -6.65 -17.96 4.83
CA PRO A 66 -8.07 -18.28 5.02
C PRO A 66 -8.44 -18.73 6.44
N ASN A 67 -7.49 -19.23 7.23
CA ASN A 67 -7.74 -19.75 8.56
C ASN A 67 -7.76 -18.68 9.66
N THR A 68 -7.48 -17.42 9.34
CA THR A 68 -7.28 -16.37 10.36
C THR A 68 -8.57 -15.71 10.84
N THR A 69 -9.68 -15.81 10.10
CA THR A 69 -10.93 -15.14 10.45
C THR A 69 -12.12 -15.90 9.87
N SER A 70 -13.07 -16.28 10.74
CA SER A 70 -14.33 -16.94 10.33
C SER A 70 -15.36 -15.98 9.71
N ALA A 71 -15.14 -14.67 9.81
CA ALA A 71 -16.05 -13.65 9.27
C ALA A 71 -15.88 -13.39 7.77
N ILE A 72 -14.74 -13.78 7.17
CA ILE A 72 -14.48 -13.63 5.72
C ILE A 72 -14.65 -14.98 5.06
N ASN A 73 -15.42 -15.02 3.98
CA ASN A 73 -15.49 -16.19 3.11
C ASN A 73 -14.29 -16.20 2.16
N PHE A 74 -13.70 -17.36 1.91
CA PHE A 74 -12.57 -17.50 0.98
C PHE A 74 -12.90 -18.49 -0.12
N GLU A 75 -12.69 -18.08 -1.37
CA GLU A 75 -12.72 -18.95 -2.55
C GLU A 75 -11.30 -19.19 -3.03
N ILE A 76 -10.80 -20.39 -2.75
CA ILE A 76 -9.42 -20.76 -3.05
C ILE A 76 -9.34 -21.36 -4.45
N TYR A 77 -8.50 -20.78 -5.32
CA TYR A 77 -8.26 -21.29 -6.66
C TYR A 77 -6.80 -21.73 -6.86
N PRO A 78 -6.52 -22.71 -7.74
CA PRO A 78 -5.16 -23.19 -7.95
C PRO A 78 -4.30 -22.12 -8.63
N ALA A 79 -3.11 -21.89 -8.09
CA ALA A 79 -2.05 -21.13 -8.74
C ALA A 79 -1.12 -22.07 -9.53
N PRO A 80 -0.47 -21.58 -10.60
CA PRO A 80 0.53 -22.35 -11.35
C PRO A 80 1.83 -22.53 -10.56
N SER A 81 2.12 -21.63 -9.62
CA SER A 81 3.30 -21.64 -8.75
C SER A 81 2.94 -22.01 -7.31
N SER A 82 3.93 -22.43 -6.53
CA SER A 82 3.79 -22.61 -5.09
C SER A 82 3.92 -21.27 -4.34
N LYS A 83 3.45 -21.23 -3.09
CA LYS A 83 3.67 -20.08 -2.19
C LYS A 83 5.15 -19.73 -2.05
N GLN A 84 6.01 -20.73 -1.90
CA GLN A 84 7.46 -20.51 -1.78
C GLN A 84 8.04 -19.86 -3.04
N GLN A 85 7.62 -20.29 -4.23
CA GLN A 85 8.08 -19.68 -5.49
C GLN A 85 7.62 -18.21 -5.61
N MET A 86 6.42 -17.89 -5.13
CA MET A 86 5.95 -16.49 -5.07
C MET A 86 6.78 -15.66 -4.09
N GLU A 87 7.11 -16.21 -2.91
CA GLU A 87 7.99 -15.55 -1.94
C GLU A 87 9.40 -15.31 -2.51
N GLU A 88 9.97 -16.30 -3.19
CA GLU A 88 11.26 -16.19 -3.87
C GLU A 88 11.23 -15.14 -4.99
N PHE A 89 10.15 -15.09 -5.78
CA PHE A 89 9.95 -14.09 -6.81
C PHE A 89 9.99 -12.66 -6.24
N PHE A 90 9.20 -12.38 -5.21
CA PHE A 90 9.20 -11.06 -4.58
C PHE A 90 10.53 -10.74 -3.88
N SER A 91 11.12 -11.72 -3.20
CA SER A 91 12.42 -11.56 -2.52
C SER A 91 13.52 -11.18 -3.52
N LYS A 92 13.61 -11.89 -4.64
CA LYS A 92 14.56 -11.58 -5.72
C LYS A 92 14.32 -10.19 -6.30
N TRP A 93 13.05 -9.86 -6.57
CA TRP A 93 12.68 -8.55 -7.10
C TRP A 93 13.11 -7.41 -6.16
N ILE A 94 12.79 -7.52 -4.87
CA ILE A 94 13.20 -6.54 -3.85
C ILE A 94 14.73 -6.44 -3.79
N HIS A 95 15.44 -7.57 -3.82
CA HIS A 95 16.90 -7.58 -3.80
C HIS A 95 17.49 -6.82 -4.99
N GLU A 96 17.03 -7.12 -6.20
CA GLU A 96 17.48 -6.46 -7.45
C GLU A 96 17.24 -4.93 -7.37
N TRP A 97 16.10 -4.50 -6.82
CA TRP A 97 15.78 -3.07 -6.70
C TRP A 97 16.58 -2.33 -5.64
N ILE A 98 16.93 -2.99 -4.53
CA ILE A 98 17.73 -2.36 -3.47
C ILE A 98 19.20 -2.31 -3.86
N TYR A 99 19.76 -3.43 -4.33
CA TYR A 99 21.21 -3.63 -4.45
C TYR A 99 21.74 -3.51 -5.87
N ASP A 100 21.05 -4.08 -6.85
CA ASP A 100 21.59 -4.27 -8.20
C ASP A 100 21.23 -3.13 -9.15
N THR A 101 20.12 -2.43 -8.90
CA THR A 101 19.61 -1.42 -9.83
C THR A 101 20.47 -0.15 -9.78
N PRO A 102 21.00 0.35 -10.91
CA PRO A 102 21.75 1.60 -10.95
C PRO A 102 20.77 2.77 -10.85
N LYS A 103 20.83 3.51 -9.74
CA LYS A 103 19.92 4.64 -9.48
C LYS A 103 20.32 5.93 -10.20
N ASP A 104 21.56 6.00 -10.67
CA ASP A 104 22.12 7.21 -11.31
C ASP A 104 21.82 7.28 -12.81
N ASP A 105 21.47 6.16 -13.44
CA ASP A 105 21.07 6.09 -14.86
C ASP A 105 19.56 5.85 -14.98
N PHE A 106 18.86 6.87 -15.48
CA PHE A 106 17.40 6.84 -15.66
C PHE A 106 16.94 5.68 -16.56
N TRP A 107 17.63 5.45 -17.67
CA TRP A 107 17.20 4.47 -18.67
C TRP A 107 17.42 3.05 -18.19
N GLU A 108 18.58 2.78 -17.58
CA GLU A 108 18.90 1.48 -17.04
C GLU A 108 17.99 1.15 -15.84
N PHE A 109 17.75 2.10 -14.94
CA PHE A 109 16.82 1.96 -13.82
C PHE A 109 15.44 1.55 -14.30
N TYR A 110 14.81 2.35 -15.17
CA TYR A 110 13.42 2.09 -15.56
C TYR A 110 13.28 0.90 -16.52
N SER A 111 14.31 0.52 -17.27
CA SER A 111 14.32 -0.72 -18.07
C SER A 111 14.26 -1.97 -17.19
N LEU A 112 15.00 -1.98 -16.07
CA LEU A 112 14.95 -3.06 -15.09
C LEU A 112 13.59 -3.10 -14.39
N VAL A 113 13.07 -1.95 -13.95
CA VAL A 113 11.74 -1.83 -13.37
C VAL A 113 10.67 -2.39 -14.32
N GLN A 114 10.68 -1.98 -15.60
CA GLN A 114 9.72 -2.45 -16.60
C GLN A 114 9.80 -3.97 -16.83
N LYS A 115 11.00 -4.54 -16.82
CA LYS A 115 11.20 -6.00 -16.93
C LYS A 115 10.52 -6.74 -15.79
N ASP A 116 10.59 -6.24 -14.56
CA ASP A 116 9.95 -6.88 -13.41
C ASP A 116 8.43 -6.69 -13.39
N PHE A 117 7.96 -5.50 -13.77
CA PHE A 117 6.52 -5.26 -14.01
C PHE A 117 5.96 -6.21 -15.07
N LYS A 118 6.71 -6.51 -16.14
CA LYS A 118 6.30 -7.48 -17.15
C LYS A 118 6.17 -8.90 -16.57
N LYS A 119 7.14 -9.37 -15.79
CA LYS A 119 7.05 -10.69 -15.12
C LYS A 119 5.86 -10.74 -14.17
N TYR A 120 5.65 -9.68 -13.39
CA TYR A 120 4.50 -9.58 -12.49
C TYR A 120 3.18 -9.61 -13.26
N SER A 121 3.08 -8.84 -14.35
CA SER A 121 1.93 -8.86 -15.27
C SER A 121 1.64 -10.27 -15.79
N ASP A 122 2.68 -11.02 -16.21
CA ASP A 122 2.52 -12.41 -16.67
C ASP A 122 1.98 -13.32 -15.58
N THR A 123 2.48 -13.19 -14.34
CA THR A 123 1.98 -13.94 -13.17
C THR A 123 0.52 -13.62 -12.88
N ILE A 124 0.14 -12.33 -12.85
CA ILE A 124 -1.24 -11.92 -12.56
C ILE A 124 -2.20 -12.38 -13.66
N GLU A 125 -1.81 -12.30 -14.93
CA GLU A 125 -2.62 -12.82 -16.04
C GLU A 125 -2.87 -14.33 -15.90
N GLN A 126 -1.86 -15.12 -15.54
CA GLN A 126 -2.03 -16.55 -15.31
C GLN A 126 -3.02 -16.85 -14.16
N LEU A 127 -2.94 -16.08 -13.07
CA LEU A 127 -3.90 -16.20 -11.97
C LEU A 127 -5.32 -15.83 -12.42
N CYS A 128 -5.47 -14.74 -13.16
CA CYS A 128 -6.76 -14.32 -13.71
C CYS A 128 -7.34 -15.39 -14.65
N ARG A 129 -6.51 -15.93 -15.55
CA ARG A 129 -6.87 -17.02 -16.47
C ARG A 129 -7.37 -18.27 -15.73
N ASN A 130 -6.69 -18.66 -14.65
CA ASN A 130 -7.10 -19.82 -13.85
C ASN A 130 -8.47 -19.64 -13.19
N VAL A 131 -8.87 -18.40 -12.90
CA VAL A 131 -10.17 -18.08 -12.31
C VAL A 131 -11.24 -18.06 -13.40
N VAL A 132 -11.06 -17.24 -14.45
CA VAL A 132 -12.11 -17.02 -15.46
C VAL A 132 -12.36 -18.23 -16.36
N LEU A 133 -11.35 -19.08 -16.57
CA LEU A 133 -11.51 -20.33 -17.34
C LEU A 133 -11.99 -21.51 -16.49
N ASN A 134 -12.03 -21.37 -15.16
CA ASN A 134 -12.57 -22.41 -14.28
C ASN A 134 -14.09 -22.34 -14.26
N LYS A 135 -14.73 -23.13 -15.14
CA LYS A 135 -16.19 -23.17 -15.28
C LYS A 135 -16.93 -23.42 -13.97
N LYS A 136 -16.42 -24.32 -13.11
CA LYS A 136 -17.06 -24.65 -11.83
C LYS A 136 -17.03 -23.45 -10.87
N LEU A 137 -15.88 -22.78 -10.79
CA LEU A 137 -15.73 -21.57 -9.97
C LEU A 137 -16.60 -20.44 -10.53
N MET A 138 -16.57 -20.18 -11.84
CA MET A 138 -17.36 -19.11 -12.45
C MET A 138 -18.88 -19.31 -12.29
N VAL A 139 -19.38 -20.55 -12.41
CA VAL A 139 -20.79 -20.87 -12.10
C VAL A 139 -21.09 -20.53 -10.64
N LYS A 140 -20.25 -20.96 -9.70
CA LYS A 140 -20.40 -20.64 -8.28
C LYS A 140 -20.42 -19.13 -8.03
N LEU A 141 -19.49 -18.37 -8.61
CA LEU A 141 -19.44 -16.91 -8.47
C LEU A 141 -20.70 -16.23 -9.02
N HIS A 142 -21.24 -16.74 -10.14
CA HIS A 142 -22.46 -16.22 -10.74
C HIS A 142 -23.73 -16.54 -9.92
N GLU A 143 -23.76 -17.71 -9.26
CA GLU A 143 -24.84 -18.14 -8.37
C GLU A 143 -24.82 -17.42 -7.02
N SER A 144 -23.65 -16.98 -6.56
CA SER A 144 -23.50 -16.23 -5.30
C SER A 144 -24.22 -14.87 -5.30
N LYS A 145 -24.50 -14.30 -6.48
CA LYS A 145 -25.16 -13.00 -6.68
C LYS A 145 -24.48 -11.87 -5.89
N PHE A 146 -23.21 -11.64 -6.18
CA PHE A 146 -22.47 -10.49 -5.63
C PHE A 146 -23.09 -9.17 -6.09
N ASP A 147 -23.03 -8.16 -5.24
CA ASP A 147 -23.53 -6.81 -5.53
C ASP A 147 -22.44 -5.89 -6.08
N VAL A 148 -21.18 -6.14 -5.74
CA VAL A 148 -20.03 -5.33 -6.18
C VAL A 148 -18.72 -6.14 -6.14
N VAL A 149 -17.80 -5.83 -7.05
CA VAL A 149 -16.40 -6.29 -7.00
C VAL A 149 -15.50 -5.19 -6.43
N LEU A 150 -14.71 -5.50 -5.40
CA LEU A 150 -13.61 -4.65 -4.92
C LEU A 150 -12.29 -5.22 -5.41
N SER A 151 -11.47 -4.41 -6.09
CA SER A 151 -10.23 -4.88 -6.70
C SER A 151 -9.06 -3.92 -6.47
N ASP A 152 -7.83 -4.43 -6.37
CA ASP A 152 -6.63 -3.59 -6.48
C ASP A 152 -6.23 -3.41 -7.95
N ALA A 153 -6.17 -2.17 -8.44
CA ALA A 153 -5.90 -1.90 -9.85
C ALA A 153 -4.46 -2.27 -10.28
N ILE A 154 -3.54 -2.50 -9.33
CA ILE A 154 -2.19 -2.98 -9.67
C ILE A 154 -2.18 -4.46 -10.11
N GLY A 155 -3.24 -5.21 -9.81
CA GLY A 155 -3.41 -6.60 -10.24
C GLY A 155 -4.66 -6.76 -11.09
N PRO A 156 -4.61 -6.54 -12.41
CA PRO A 156 -5.78 -6.61 -13.28
C PRO A 156 -6.47 -7.98 -13.20
N CYS A 157 -7.81 -7.97 -13.16
CA CYS A 157 -8.74 -9.11 -13.35
C CYS A 157 -10.11 -8.75 -12.77
N GLY A 158 -10.15 -7.91 -11.74
CA GLY A 158 -11.37 -7.55 -11.02
C GLY A 158 -12.42 -6.93 -11.95
N GLU A 159 -11.99 -6.08 -12.88
CA GLU A 159 -12.82 -5.51 -13.94
C GLU A 159 -13.35 -6.56 -14.92
N LEU A 160 -12.54 -7.58 -15.26
CA LEU A 160 -13.00 -8.67 -16.12
C LEU A 160 -14.04 -9.54 -15.40
N LEU A 161 -13.82 -9.83 -14.10
CA LEU A 161 -14.79 -10.54 -13.27
C LEU A 161 -16.10 -9.74 -13.16
N ALA A 162 -16.02 -8.43 -12.98
CA ALA A 162 -17.18 -7.54 -12.93
C ALA A 162 -17.99 -7.57 -14.23
N GLU A 163 -17.32 -7.51 -15.40
CA GLU A 163 -17.96 -7.64 -16.71
C GLU A 163 -18.67 -9.00 -16.89
N LEU A 164 -18.01 -10.10 -16.49
CA LEU A 164 -18.56 -11.46 -16.59
C LEU A 164 -19.75 -11.69 -15.66
N LEU A 165 -19.68 -11.13 -14.45
CA LEU A 165 -20.73 -11.24 -13.44
C LEU A 165 -21.85 -10.19 -13.63
N LYS A 166 -21.60 -9.16 -14.44
CA LYS A 166 -22.49 -8.00 -14.70
C LYS A 166 -22.85 -7.25 -13.42
N VAL A 167 -21.82 -6.92 -12.65
CA VAL A 167 -21.93 -6.19 -11.37
C VAL A 167 -21.05 -4.95 -11.42
N PRO A 168 -21.38 -3.88 -10.66
CA PRO A 168 -20.49 -2.73 -10.52
C PRO A 168 -19.17 -3.13 -9.87
N PHE A 169 -18.13 -2.31 -10.05
CA PHE A 169 -16.84 -2.54 -9.42
C PHE A 169 -16.13 -1.26 -8.98
N VAL A 170 -15.38 -1.42 -7.90
CA VAL A 170 -14.63 -0.36 -7.24
C VAL A 170 -13.17 -0.75 -7.21
N TYR A 171 -12.31 0.17 -7.64
CA TYR A 171 -10.87 0.01 -7.46
C TYR A 171 -10.40 0.59 -6.14
N THR A 172 -9.37 -0.03 -5.58
CA THR A 172 -8.46 0.62 -4.64
C THR A 172 -7.06 0.65 -5.24
N LEU A 173 -6.39 1.80 -5.20
CA LEU A 173 -5.09 1.99 -5.87
C LEU A 173 -4.24 3.02 -5.15
N ARG A 174 -2.93 2.81 -5.05
CA ARG A 174 -2.01 3.86 -4.56
C ARG A 174 -1.51 4.76 -5.70
N PHE A 175 -1.02 4.15 -6.78
CA PHE A 175 -0.79 4.77 -8.09
C PHE A 175 -0.48 3.67 -9.11
N THR A 176 -0.52 3.98 -10.40
CA THR A 176 0.26 3.26 -11.42
C THR A 176 1.44 4.11 -11.90
N PRO A 177 2.58 3.52 -12.31
CA PRO A 177 3.74 4.30 -12.76
C PRO A 177 3.33 5.37 -13.79
N GLY A 178 3.73 6.63 -13.55
CA GLY A 178 3.34 7.76 -14.39
C GLY A 178 1.86 8.18 -14.35
N TYR A 179 1.08 7.61 -13.44
CA TYR A 179 -0.38 7.73 -13.38
C TYR A 179 -1.10 7.23 -14.65
N THR A 180 -0.50 6.28 -15.37
CA THR A 180 -0.97 5.86 -16.71
C THR A 180 -2.44 5.42 -16.71
N TYR A 181 -2.85 4.51 -15.80
CA TYR A 181 -4.22 3.99 -15.82
C TYR A 181 -5.22 4.97 -15.20
N GLU A 182 -4.80 5.78 -14.23
CA GLU A 182 -5.62 6.87 -13.69
C GLU A 182 -5.95 7.90 -14.77
N LYS A 183 -4.98 8.23 -15.64
CA LYS A 183 -5.16 9.14 -16.79
C LYS A 183 -6.03 8.53 -17.88
N TYR A 184 -5.62 7.38 -18.41
CA TYR A 184 -6.16 6.87 -19.66
C TYR A 184 -7.38 5.97 -19.49
N SER A 185 -7.53 5.33 -18.32
CA SER A 185 -8.75 4.56 -17.99
C SER A 185 -9.70 5.40 -17.15
N GLY A 186 -9.19 6.02 -16.07
CA GLY A 186 -10.01 6.76 -15.13
C GLY A 186 -10.35 8.21 -15.53
N GLY A 187 -9.64 8.77 -16.52
CA GLY A 187 -9.84 10.14 -17.01
C GLY A 187 -9.23 11.24 -16.12
N LEU A 188 -8.49 10.88 -15.07
CA LEU A 188 -7.93 11.84 -14.12
C LEU A 188 -6.78 12.63 -14.76
N THR A 189 -6.80 13.97 -14.65
CA THR A 189 -5.80 14.82 -15.30
C THR A 189 -4.65 15.18 -14.37
N PHE A 190 -3.42 15.08 -14.88
CA PHE A 190 -2.19 15.46 -14.17
C PHE A 190 -1.41 16.50 -14.98
N PRO A 191 -1.72 17.80 -14.88
CA PRO A 191 -1.01 18.83 -15.65
C PRO A 191 0.47 18.90 -15.25
N PRO A 192 1.41 18.59 -16.16
CA PRO A 192 2.83 18.45 -15.81
C PRO A 192 3.52 19.78 -15.48
N SER A 193 2.83 20.91 -15.66
CA SER A 193 3.33 22.25 -15.31
C SER A 193 3.36 22.51 -13.81
N TYR A 194 2.54 21.81 -13.01
CA TYR A 194 2.47 21.99 -11.56
C TYR A 194 2.22 20.70 -10.76
N VAL A 195 1.77 19.61 -11.41
CA VAL A 195 1.62 18.31 -10.75
C VAL A 195 2.84 17.45 -11.05
N PRO A 196 3.66 17.07 -10.06
CA PRO A 196 4.79 16.17 -10.28
C PRO A 196 4.28 14.77 -10.65
N ILE A 197 4.94 14.16 -11.63
CA ILE A 197 4.68 12.78 -12.04
C ILE A 197 5.17 11.85 -10.92
N VAL A 198 4.34 10.87 -10.53
CA VAL A 198 4.75 9.90 -9.50
C VAL A 198 6.07 9.24 -9.87
N MET A 199 6.94 9.05 -8.88
CA MET A 199 8.32 8.57 -9.03
C MET A 199 9.32 9.59 -9.63
N SER A 200 8.95 10.86 -9.81
CA SER A 200 9.90 11.90 -10.27
C SER A 200 10.71 12.53 -9.14
N GLU A 201 10.29 12.34 -7.88
CA GLU A 201 10.83 12.95 -6.66
C GLU A 201 10.75 14.49 -6.67
N LEU A 202 9.83 15.04 -7.46
CA LEU A 202 9.63 16.48 -7.59
C LEU A 202 8.52 16.95 -6.63
N SER A 203 8.53 18.25 -6.32
CA SER A 203 7.47 18.87 -5.53
C SER A 203 6.52 19.69 -6.40
N ASP A 204 5.49 20.31 -5.81
CA ASP A 204 4.67 21.31 -6.50
C ASP A 204 5.40 22.65 -6.71
N GLN A 205 6.52 22.87 -6.02
CA GLN A 205 7.41 24.02 -6.20
C GLN A 205 8.53 23.68 -7.19
N MET A 206 8.18 23.55 -8.48
CA MET A 206 9.12 23.25 -9.56
C MET A 206 9.73 24.51 -10.17
N THR A 207 11.06 24.52 -10.34
CA THR A 207 11.74 25.46 -11.23
C THR A 207 11.41 25.18 -12.70
N PHE A 208 11.84 26.04 -13.61
CA PHE A 208 11.69 25.78 -15.05
C PHE A 208 12.34 24.45 -15.48
N MET A 209 13.53 24.13 -14.96
CA MET A 209 14.22 22.89 -15.29
C MET A 209 13.52 21.68 -14.67
N ASP A 210 12.97 21.81 -13.46
CA ASP A 210 12.17 20.75 -12.86
C ASP A 210 10.91 20.46 -13.68
N ARG A 211 10.26 21.49 -14.25
CA ARG A 211 9.11 21.29 -15.15
C ARG A 211 9.50 20.58 -16.44
N ILE A 212 10.66 20.90 -17.03
CA ILE A 212 11.18 20.16 -18.19
C ILE A 212 11.41 18.69 -17.82
N LYS A 213 12.07 18.44 -16.68
CA LYS A 213 12.28 17.08 -16.16
C LYS A 213 10.94 16.38 -15.96
N ASN A 214 9.95 17.03 -15.36
CA ASN A 214 8.63 16.46 -15.12
C ASN A 214 7.92 16.06 -16.43
N ILE A 215 8.00 16.91 -17.47
CA ILE A 215 7.48 16.60 -18.80
C ILE A 215 8.21 15.41 -19.42
N MET A 216 9.54 15.29 -19.25
CA MET A 216 10.28 14.11 -19.71
C MET A 216 9.81 12.82 -19.03
N TYR A 217 9.56 12.86 -17.71
CA TYR A 217 8.99 11.72 -16.98
C TYR A 217 7.60 11.36 -17.51
N MET A 218 6.73 12.35 -17.72
CA MET A 218 5.40 12.14 -18.30
C MET A 218 5.49 11.44 -19.66
N ILE A 219 6.32 11.97 -20.57
CA ILE A 219 6.52 11.40 -21.92
C ILE A 219 7.07 9.97 -21.83
N TYR A 220 8.04 9.73 -20.94
CA TYR A 220 8.59 8.39 -20.75
C TYR A 220 7.52 7.38 -20.31
N PHE A 221 6.74 7.70 -19.29
CA PHE A 221 5.72 6.79 -18.79
C PHE A 221 4.53 6.62 -19.74
N ASP A 222 4.21 7.62 -20.54
CA ASP A 222 3.07 7.56 -21.46
C ASP A 222 3.36 6.77 -22.74
N PHE A 223 4.63 6.75 -23.18
CA PHE A 223 4.99 6.17 -24.48
C PHE A 223 5.99 5.02 -24.43
N TRP A 224 6.86 4.95 -23.41
CA TRP A 224 7.92 3.92 -23.34
C TRP A 224 7.68 2.88 -22.25
N PHE A 225 7.25 3.31 -21.06
CA PHE A 225 7.04 2.39 -19.94
C PHE A 225 5.71 1.64 -20.08
N GLN A 226 5.73 0.33 -19.88
CA GLN A 226 4.53 -0.51 -19.85
C GLN A 226 4.47 -1.32 -18.57
N SER A 227 3.56 -0.95 -17.67
CA SER A 227 3.32 -1.67 -16.41
C SER A 227 2.73 -3.07 -16.64
N PHE A 228 1.93 -3.23 -17.70
CA PHE A 228 1.33 -4.50 -18.10
C PHE A 228 1.58 -4.74 -19.59
N ASP A 229 1.65 -6.00 -20.00
CA ASP A 229 1.69 -6.36 -21.42
C ASP A 229 0.30 -6.14 -22.05
N VAL A 230 0.03 -4.88 -22.44
CA VAL A 230 -1.29 -4.42 -22.92
C VAL A 230 -1.79 -5.28 -24.07
N LYS A 231 -0.91 -5.71 -24.98
CA LYS A 231 -1.29 -6.54 -26.12
C LYS A 231 -1.83 -7.90 -25.64
N LYS A 232 -1.10 -8.54 -24.72
CA LYS A 232 -1.48 -9.84 -24.18
C LYS A 232 -2.77 -9.78 -23.37
N TRP A 233 -2.93 -8.75 -22.53
CA TRP A 233 -4.17 -8.51 -21.78
C TRP A 233 -5.37 -8.22 -22.69
N ASN A 234 -5.21 -7.35 -23.71
CA ASN A 234 -6.29 -7.04 -24.65
C ASN A 234 -6.75 -8.30 -25.41
N GLN A 235 -5.81 -9.14 -25.85
CA GLN A 235 -6.11 -10.41 -26.49
C GLN A 235 -6.88 -11.33 -25.54
N PHE A 236 -6.36 -11.54 -24.33
CA PHE A 236 -6.98 -12.39 -23.34
C PHE A 236 -8.41 -11.93 -22.97
N TYR A 237 -8.61 -10.63 -22.75
CA TYR A 237 -9.92 -10.07 -22.42
C TYR A 237 -10.89 -10.22 -23.58
N SER A 238 -10.44 -9.99 -24.82
CA SER A 238 -11.28 -10.14 -26.01
C SER A 238 -11.71 -11.59 -26.23
N GLU A 239 -10.80 -12.55 -26.00
CA GLU A 239 -11.09 -13.99 -26.07
C GLU A 239 -12.13 -14.41 -25.02
N VAL A 240 -11.96 -13.96 -23.77
CA VAL A 240 -12.87 -14.32 -22.66
C VAL A 240 -14.26 -13.70 -22.83
N LEU A 241 -14.35 -12.44 -23.28
CA LEU A 241 -15.62 -11.75 -23.47
C LEU A 241 -16.31 -12.07 -24.80
N GLY A 242 -15.59 -12.69 -25.76
CA GLY A 242 -16.11 -12.99 -27.09
C GLY A 242 -16.36 -11.75 -27.97
N ARG A 243 -15.76 -10.60 -27.61
CA ARG A 243 -15.84 -9.33 -28.34
C ARG A 243 -14.51 -8.57 -28.22
N PRO A 244 -14.12 -7.75 -29.22
CA PRO A 244 -12.99 -6.86 -29.06
C PRO A 244 -13.17 -5.95 -27.84
N THR A 245 -12.13 -5.85 -27.00
CA THR A 245 -12.03 -4.94 -25.86
C THR A 245 -10.56 -4.64 -25.56
N THR A 246 -10.32 -3.68 -24.67
CA THR A 246 -8.97 -3.39 -24.15
C THR A 246 -8.98 -3.35 -22.62
N ILE A 247 -7.80 -3.56 -22.02
CA ILE A 247 -7.62 -3.36 -20.57
C ILE A 247 -7.97 -1.94 -20.14
N TYR A 248 -7.64 -0.93 -20.96
CA TYR A 248 -8.02 0.46 -20.70
C TYR A 248 -9.55 0.65 -20.69
N GLU A 249 -10.25 0.09 -21.67
CA GLU A 249 -11.72 0.12 -21.74
C GLU A 249 -12.33 -0.53 -20.50
N THR A 250 -11.87 -1.73 -20.12
CA THR A 250 -12.45 -2.45 -18.98
C THR A 250 -12.14 -1.76 -17.65
N MET A 251 -10.91 -1.29 -17.45
CA MET A 251 -10.55 -0.52 -16.23
C MET A 251 -11.33 0.80 -16.16
N GLY A 252 -11.58 1.45 -17.31
CA GLY A 252 -12.30 2.72 -17.37
C GLY A 252 -13.79 2.63 -17.03
N LYS A 253 -14.33 1.41 -16.90
CA LYS A 253 -15.71 1.18 -16.45
C LYS A 253 -15.86 1.14 -14.93
N ALA A 254 -14.78 1.36 -14.17
CA ALA A 254 -14.86 1.37 -12.71
C ALA A 254 -15.83 2.45 -12.23
N ASP A 255 -16.80 2.05 -11.40
CA ASP A 255 -17.79 2.96 -10.84
C ASP A 255 -17.13 3.96 -9.88
N PHE A 256 -16.11 3.51 -9.14
CA PHE A 256 -15.33 4.33 -8.22
C PHE A 256 -13.86 3.91 -8.15
N TRP A 257 -13.00 4.90 -7.96
CA TRP A 257 -11.57 4.75 -7.68
C TRP A 257 -11.26 5.26 -6.27
N LEU A 258 -11.02 4.34 -5.34
CA LEU A 258 -10.51 4.64 -4.01
C LEU A 258 -8.99 4.78 -4.06
N ILE A 259 -8.52 6.00 -4.26
CA ILE A 259 -7.09 6.28 -4.33
C ILE A 259 -6.53 6.40 -2.91
N ARG A 260 -5.57 5.54 -2.56
CA ARG A 260 -4.92 5.44 -1.24
C ARG A 260 -3.89 6.55 -1.04
N THR A 261 -4.28 7.78 -1.35
CA THR A 261 -3.52 9.00 -1.12
C THR A 261 -4.42 10.10 -0.60
N TYR A 262 -3.88 11.14 0.03
CA TYR A 262 -4.65 12.30 0.45
C TYR A 262 -3.79 13.58 0.46
N TRP A 263 -4.42 14.75 0.65
CA TRP A 263 -3.79 16.08 0.50
C TRP A 263 -2.69 16.38 1.53
N ASP A 264 -2.71 15.65 2.64
CA ASP A 264 -1.70 15.70 3.70
C ASP A 264 -0.33 15.20 3.21
N LEU A 265 -0.28 14.21 2.31
CA LEU A 265 0.95 13.75 1.65
C LEU A 265 1.11 14.29 0.21
N GLU A 266 0.04 14.33 -0.56
CA GLU A 266 0.09 14.72 -1.98
C GLU A 266 0.06 16.23 -2.18
N PHE A 267 0.33 16.65 -3.41
CA PHE A 267 0.23 18.04 -3.85
C PHE A 267 -1.12 18.34 -4.53
N PRO A 268 -1.53 19.63 -4.60
CA PRO A 268 -2.78 20.01 -5.26
C PRO A 268 -2.86 19.52 -6.71
N ARG A 269 -3.95 18.81 -7.05
CA ARG A 269 -4.24 18.32 -8.40
C ARG A 269 -5.75 18.32 -8.69
N PRO A 270 -6.16 18.32 -9.96
CA PRO A 270 -7.57 18.16 -10.33
C PRO A 270 -8.16 16.86 -9.78
N LEU A 271 -9.45 16.88 -9.44
CA LEU A 271 -10.19 15.73 -8.91
C LEU A 271 -11.40 15.43 -9.79
N LEU A 272 -11.86 14.18 -9.77
CA LEU A 272 -13.06 13.74 -10.47
C LEU A 272 -14.09 13.17 -9.48
N PRO A 273 -15.41 13.27 -9.73
CA PRO A 273 -16.43 12.80 -8.80
C PRO A 273 -16.39 11.29 -8.51
N ASN A 274 -15.88 10.48 -9.44
CA ASN A 274 -15.70 9.03 -9.29
C ASN A 274 -14.35 8.64 -8.70
N PHE A 275 -13.54 9.61 -8.26
CA PHE A 275 -12.28 9.42 -7.56
C PHE A 275 -12.42 9.91 -6.13
N ASP A 276 -12.28 9.01 -5.17
CA ASP A 276 -12.22 9.35 -3.75
C ASP A 276 -10.81 9.10 -3.20
N PHE A 277 -10.26 10.08 -2.51
CA PHE A 277 -8.90 10.06 -2.01
C PHE A 277 -8.94 9.66 -0.53
N VAL A 278 -8.60 8.41 -0.26
CA VAL A 278 -8.75 7.73 1.03
C VAL A 278 -7.41 7.40 1.69
N GLY A 279 -6.39 8.24 1.48
CA GLY A 279 -5.09 8.10 2.15
C GLY A 279 -5.23 8.01 3.67
N GLY A 280 -4.44 7.15 4.30
CA GLY A 280 -4.47 6.96 5.75
C GLY A 280 -5.66 6.15 6.30
N LEU A 281 -6.45 5.47 5.45
CA LEU A 281 -7.59 4.64 5.89
C LEU A 281 -7.24 3.58 6.95
N HIS A 282 -5.98 3.15 7.02
CA HIS A 282 -5.47 2.17 7.99
C HIS A 282 -5.03 2.80 9.32
N CYS A 283 -4.87 4.12 9.38
CA CYS A 283 -4.44 4.82 10.58
C CYS A 283 -5.54 4.79 11.65
N LYS A 284 -5.16 4.53 12.89
CA LYS A 284 -6.11 4.41 14.02
C LYS A 284 -5.54 5.07 15.27
N PRO A 285 -6.39 5.52 16.21
CA PRO A 285 -5.93 5.91 17.55
C PRO A 285 -5.06 4.79 18.16
N ALA A 286 -4.00 5.18 18.85
CA ALA A 286 -3.10 4.22 19.49
C ALA A 286 -3.82 3.41 20.56
N LYS A 287 -3.62 2.10 20.54
CA LYS A 287 -4.03 1.17 21.59
C LYS A 287 -2.91 1.00 22.62
N PRO A 288 -3.23 0.54 23.85
CA PRO A 288 -2.21 0.20 24.84
C PRO A 288 -1.21 -0.83 24.31
N LEU A 289 0.07 -0.59 24.55
CA LEU A 289 1.14 -1.50 24.16
C LEU A 289 1.17 -2.76 25.05
N PRO A 290 1.71 -3.89 24.56
CA PRO A 290 2.00 -5.03 25.42
C PRO A 290 2.87 -4.64 26.61
N LYS A 291 2.57 -5.17 27.79
CA LYS A 291 3.19 -4.76 29.07
C LYS A 291 4.72 -4.65 29.02
N GLU A 292 5.40 -5.65 28.46
CA GLU A 292 6.87 -5.64 28.37
C GLU A 292 7.42 -4.54 27.45
N MET A 293 6.69 -4.23 26.37
CA MET A 293 7.04 -3.15 25.45
C MET A 293 6.78 -1.79 26.12
N GLU A 294 5.65 -1.65 26.80
CA GLU A 294 5.30 -0.46 27.57
C GLU A 294 6.36 -0.14 28.64
N GLU A 295 6.78 -1.14 29.43
CA GLU A 295 7.84 -0.98 30.44
C GLU A 295 9.15 -0.48 29.82
N PHE A 296 9.52 -0.98 28.64
CA PHE A 296 10.69 -0.50 27.92
C PHE A 296 10.53 0.94 27.43
N VAL A 297 9.37 1.26 26.86
CA VAL A 297 9.06 2.63 26.41
C VAL A 297 9.11 3.61 27.57
N GLN A 298 8.54 3.25 28.73
CA GLN A 298 8.56 4.08 29.93
C GLN A 298 9.96 4.25 30.51
N SER A 299 10.82 3.23 30.40
CA SER A 299 12.24 3.31 30.83
C SER A 299 13.08 4.34 30.06
N SER A 300 12.55 4.95 28.99
CA SER A 300 13.20 6.05 28.28
C SER A 300 13.21 7.38 29.05
N GLY A 301 12.41 7.52 30.11
CA GLY A 301 12.29 8.76 30.86
C GLY A 301 11.85 9.92 29.94
N GLU A 302 12.45 11.10 30.13
CA GLU A 302 12.13 12.30 29.33
C GLU A 302 12.66 12.25 27.90
N ASN A 303 13.63 11.37 27.61
CA ASN A 303 14.24 11.31 26.28
C ASN A 303 13.26 10.78 25.22
N GLY A 304 12.33 9.92 25.62
CA GLY A 304 11.36 9.30 24.72
C GLY A 304 11.95 8.19 23.85
N ILE A 305 11.21 7.81 22.80
CA ILE A 305 11.54 6.68 21.93
C ILE A 305 11.69 7.06 20.46
N VAL A 306 12.46 6.25 19.75
CA VAL A 306 12.53 6.21 18.29
C VAL A 306 11.98 4.88 17.81
N VAL A 307 11.06 4.93 16.84
CA VAL A 307 10.53 3.74 16.18
C VAL A 307 11.32 3.55 14.88
N PHE A 308 11.76 2.33 14.60
CA PHE A 308 12.47 2.01 13.36
C PHE A 308 11.84 0.79 12.66
N SER A 309 11.34 1.01 11.44
CA SER A 309 10.71 -0.03 10.61
C SER A 309 10.95 0.20 9.12
N LEU A 310 11.27 -0.88 8.40
CA LEU A 310 11.44 -0.88 6.93
C LEU A 310 10.25 -1.56 6.21
N GLY A 311 9.07 -1.57 6.84
CA GLY A 311 7.84 -2.08 6.25
C GLY A 311 7.71 -3.60 6.28
N SER A 312 6.80 -4.14 5.45
CA SER A 312 6.43 -5.57 5.45
C SER A 312 7.31 -6.44 4.56
N MET A 313 7.96 -5.84 3.56
CA MET A 313 8.71 -6.56 2.52
C MET A 313 10.21 -6.68 2.80
N VAL A 314 10.77 -5.83 3.66
CA VAL A 314 12.21 -5.86 4.02
C VAL A 314 12.35 -6.29 5.47
N SER A 315 12.69 -7.55 5.71
CA SER A 315 12.80 -8.12 7.06
C SER A 315 14.19 -7.97 7.68
N ASN A 316 15.23 -7.85 6.85
CA ASN A 316 16.62 -7.75 7.28
C ASN A 316 17.44 -6.90 6.29
N MET A 317 18.74 -6.77 6.56
CA MET A 317 19.73 -6.11 5.71
C MET A 317 21.11 -6.74 5.96
N PRO A 318 22.11 -6.49 5.07
CA PRO A 318 23.47 -6.96 5.27
C PRO A 318 24.03 -6.57 6.64
N GLU A 319 24.82 -7.47 7.25
CA GLU A 319 25.33 -7.30 8.62
C GLU A 319 26.13 -6.00 8.79
N GLU A 320 26.92 -5.62 7.77
CA GLU A 320 27.66 -4.36 7.77
C GLU A 320 26.72 -3.16 7.92
N LYS A 321 25.67 -3.09 7.10
CA LYS A 321 24.70 -1.99 7.14
C LYS A 321 23.90 -1.99 8.43
N ALA A 322 23.53 -3.17 8.94
CA ALA A 322 22.86 -3.30 10.23
C ALA A 322 23.74 -2.82 11.39
N ASN A 323 25.05 -3.09 11.35
CA ASN A 323 26.02 -2.60 12.34
C ASN A 323 26.25 -1.09 12.26
N ILE A 324 26.29 -0.50 11.06
CA ILE A 324 26.35 0.95 10.86
C ILE A 324 25.17 1.63 11.55
N ILE A 325 23.95 1.12 11.33
CA ILE A 325 22.73 1.67 11.93
C ILE A 325 22.73 1.43 13.45
N ALA A 326 23.01 0.22 13.91
CA ALA A 326 23.06 -0.11 15.33
C ALA A 326 24.05 0.78 16.11
N PHE A 327 25.22 1.07 15.52
CA PHE A 327 26.22 1.95 16.11
C PHE A 327 25.72 3.40 16.25
N ALA A 328 24.96 3.92 15.29
CA ALA A 328 24.34 5.24 15.41
C ALA A 328 23.26 5.26 16.50
N LEU A 329 22.39 4.25 16.52
CA LEU A 329 21.31 4.11 17.49
C LEU A 329 21.83 3.94 18.92
N ALA A 330 22.99 3.32 19.12
CA ALA A 330 23.60 3.18 20.44
C ALA A 330 24.05 4.52 21.06
N GLN A 331 24.16 5.59 20.25
CA GLN A 331 24.68 6.89 20.67
C GLN A 331 23.58 7.91 21.02
N ILE A 332 22.31 7.59 20.78
CA ILE A 332 21.21 8.48 21.15
C ILE A 332 20.68 8.14 22.56
N PRO A 333 20.21 9.14 23.32
CA PRO A 333 19.67 8.91 24.67
C PRO A 333 18.27 8.24 24.66
N GLN A 334 17.58 8.26 23.52
CA GLN A 334 16.27 7.61 23.34
C GLN A 334 16.38 6.09 23.45
N LYS A 335 15.28 5.46 23.86
CA LYS A 335 15.09 4.03 23.61
C LYS A 335 14.66 3.81 22.17
N VAL A 336 15.11 2.72 21.56
CA VAL A 336 14.81 2.42 20.16
C VAL A 336 14.07 1.09 20.07
N ILE A 337 12.95 1.11 19.36
CA ILE A 337 12.18 -0.08 19.02
C ILE A 337 12.38 -0.34 17.54
N TRP A 338 13.09 -1.43 17.23
CA TRP A 338 13.52 -1.74 15.86
C TRP A 338 12.87 -3.04 15.38
N ARG A 339 12.05 -2.95 14.34
CA ARG A 339 11.56 -4.12 13.61
C ARG A 339 12.66 -4.67 12.70
N TYR A 340 13.19 -5.85 13.03
CA TYR A 340 14.30 -6.49 12.31
C TYR A 340 14.37 -7.99 12.60
N GLN A 341 14.60 -8.80 11.57
CA GLN A 341 14.64 -10.27 11.64
C GLN A 341 15.97 -10.86 11.14
N GLY A 342 16.98 -10.02 10.89
CA GLY A 342 18.32 -10.49 10.54
C GLY A 342 19.14 -10.91 11.77
N LYS A 343 20.39 -11.29 11.54
CA LYS A 343 21.34 -11.54 12.64
C LYS A 343 21.47 -10.28 13.49
N LYS A 344 21.36 -10.45 14.81
CA LYS A 344 21.52 -9.37 15.80
C LYS A 344 22.84 -8.63 15.54
N PRO A 345 22.83 -7.30 15.34
CA PRO A 345 24.06 -6.53 15.12
C PRO A 345 24.99 -6.58 16.34
N ASP A 346 26.30 -6.71 16.09
CA ASP A 346 27.33 -6.73 17.14
C ASP A 346 27.44 -5.37 17.86
N LYS A 347 27.10 -4.28 17.15
CA LYS A 347 27.10 -2.91 17.69
C LYS A 347 25.77 -2.47 18.30
N LEU A 348 24.86 -3.40 18.61
CA LEU A 348 23.56 -3.06 19.19
C LEU A 348 23.70 -2.54 20.63
N GLY A 349 23.32 -1.28 20.85
CA GLY A 349 23.33 -0.66 22.17
C GLY A 349 22.21 -1.16 23.10
N PRO A 350 22.38 -1.07 24.43
CA PRO A 350 21.38 -1.51 25.43
C PRO A 350 20.10 -0.65 25.43
N ASN A 351 20.12 0.49 24.73
CA ASN A 351 18.95 1.34 24.52
C ASN A 351 18.07 0.84 23.37
N THR A 352 18.47 -0.17 22.59
CA THR A 352 17.72 -0.67 21.43
C THR A 352 17.19 -2.07 21.67
N ARG A 353 15.90 -2.30 21.40
CA ARG A 353 15.27 -3.64 21.36
C ARG A 353 14.83 -3.99 19.94
N ILE A 354 15.10 -5.23 19.55
CA ILE A 354 14.74 -5.78 18.25
C ILE A 354 13.49 -6.65 18.38
N TYR A 355 12.57 -6.50 17.44
CA TYR A 355 11.33 -7.28 17.35
C TYR A 355 11.13 -7.82 15.94
N ASN A 356 10.55 -9.02 15.83
CA ASN A 356 10.17 -9.57 14.52
C ASN A 356 9.04 -8.75 13.86
N TRP A 357 8.12 -8.26 14.68
CA TRP A 357 7.00 -7.41 14.30
C TRP A 357 6.68 -6.44 15.44
N ILE A 358 6.21 -5.25 15.12
CA ILE A 358 5.86 -4.20 16.10
C ILE A 358 4.45 -3.67 15.83
N PRO A 359 3.69 -3.26 16.87
CA PRO A 359 2.43 -2.53 16.69
C PRO A 359 2.75 -1.09 16.26
N GLN A 360 3.13 -0.90 15.00
CA GLN A 360 3.70 0.36 14.50
C GLN A 360 2.78 1.56 14.74
N ASN A 361 1.49 1.46 14.38
CA ASN A 361 0.50 2.51 14.64
C ASN A 361 0.46 2.93 16.11
N ASP A 362 0.43 1.96 17.03
CA ASP A 362 0.29 2.22 18.47
C ASP A 362 1.57 2.84 19.04
N LEU A 363 2.73 2.39 18.56
CA LEU A 363 4.01 3.00 18.90
C LEU A 363 4.12 4.43 18.38
N LEU A 364 3.71 4.69 17.14
CA LEU A 364 3.75 6.04 16.57
C LEU A 364 2.81 7.00 17.31
N GLY A 365 1.63 6.54 17.72
CA GLY A 365 0.72 7.34 18.54
C GLY A 365 1.03 7.37 20.04
N HIS A 366 2.11 6.74 20.49
CA HIS A 366 2.51 6.76 21.89
C HIS A 366 3.11 8.14 22.27
N PRO A 367 2.72 8.77 23.40
CA PRO A 367 3.17 10.12 23.76
C PRO A 367 4.69 10.31 23.90
N LYS A 368 5.43 9.22 24.12
CA LYS A 368 6.91 9.24 24.21
C LYS A 368 7.61 9.17 22.85
N THR A 369 6.90 8.97 21.74
CA THR A 369 7.53 8.85 20.43
C THR A 369 8.02 10.21 19.93
N LYS A 370 9.30 10.25 19.55
CA LYS A 370 9.97 11.48 19.11
C LYS A 370 10.32 11.49 17.64
N ALA A 371 10.59 10.32 17.06
CA ALA A 371 10.96 10.21 15.66
C ALA A 371 10.63 8.83 15.10
N PHE A 372 10.40 8.79 13.79
CA PHE A 372 10.20 7.56 13.03
C PHE A 372 11.28 7.39 11.97
N ILE A 373 12.13 6.37 12.11
CA ILE A 373 13.02 5.93 11.04
C ILE A 373 12.23 4.99 10.14
N THR A 374 12.10 5.35 8.87
CA THR A 374 11.22 4.66 7.92
C THR A 374 11.87 4.48 6.57
N HIS A 375 11.55 3.38 5.90
CA HIS A 375 11.86 3.22 4.47
C HIS A 375 11.05 4.16 3.56
N GLY A 376 10.01 4.85 4.04
CA GLY A 376 9.18 5.72 3.19
C GLY A 376 8.02 5.03 2.45
N GLY A 377 7.69 3.79 2.81
CA GLY A 377 6.47 3.15 2.28
C GLY A 377 5.21 3.89 2.71
N ALA A 378 4.25 4.06 1.78
CA ALA A 378 3.08 4.91 1.95
C ALA A 378 2.30 4.66 3.26
N ASN A 379 2.04 3.41 3.63
CA ASN A 379 1.30 3.10 4.87
C ASN A 379 1.99 3.65 6.12
N GLY A 380 3.31 3.43 6.25
CA GLY A 380 4.06 3.94 7.40
C GLY A 380 4.17 5.46 7.39
N VAL A 381 4.27 6.07 6.21
CA VAL A 381 4.25 7.53 6.07
C VAL A 381 2.93 8.10 6.58
N TYR A 382 1.78 7.55 6.16
CA TYR A 382 0.47 8.00 6.66
C TYR A 382 0.32 7.82 8.17
N GLU A 383 0.80 6.72 8.76
CA GLU A 383 0.77 6.55 10.22
C GLU A 383 1.61 7.61 10.94
N GLY A 384 2.80 7.94 10.41
CA GLY A 384 3.61 9.01 11.00
C GLY A 384 2.98 10.40 10.83
N ILE A 385 2.34 10.68 9.69
CA ILE A 385 1.57 11.92 9.48
C ILE A 385 0.39 12.00 10.47
N TYR A 386 -0.40 10.92 10.56
CA TYR A 386 -1.58 10.86 11.43
C TYR A 386 -1.26 11.11 12.90
N HIS A 387 -0.12 10.59 13.37
CA HIS A 387 0.34 10.77 14.76
C HIS A 387 1.29 11.99 14.94
N GLY A 388 1.56 12.76 13.89
CA GLY A 388 2.40 13.97 13.96
C GLY A 388 3.87 13.68 14.29
N ILE A 389 4.42 12.55 13.85
CA ILE A 389 5.78 12.11 14.16
C ILE A 389 6.74 12.47 12.99
N PRO A 390 7.80 13.26 13.24
CA PRO A 390 8.78 13.59 12.21
C PRO A 390 9.61 12.37 11.82
N MET A 391 10.06 12.34 10.56
CA MET A 391 10.65 11.14 9.95
C MET A 391 12.12 11.29 9.57
N VAL A 392 12.89 10.22 9.77
CA VAL A 392 14.15 10.01 9.04
C VAL A 392 13.87 8.95 7.98
N GLY A 393 13.74 9.40 6.73
CA GLY A 393 13.49 8.56 5.57
C GLY A 393 14.78 7.92 5.05
N ILE A 394 14.78 6.60 4.89
CA ILE A 394 15.86 5.81 4.29
C ILE A 394 15.25 4.99 3.13
N PRO A 395 14.96 5.61 1.98
CA PRO A 395 14.34 4.92 0.85
C PRO A 395 15.18 3.76 0.34
N LEU A 396 14.51 2.64 0.05
CA LEU A 396 15.15 1.43 -0.45
C LEU A 396 14.78 1.16 -1.91
N PHE A 397 13.48 1.14 -2.24
CA PHE A 397 12.96 0.74 -3.55
C PHE A 397 11.59 1.36 -3.87
N ALA A 398 11.06 1.12 -5.07
CA ALA A 398 9.72 1.59 -5.50
C ALA A 398 9.50 3.11 -5.31
N ASP A 399 8.35 3.49 -4.79
CA ASP A 399 7.87 4.86 -4.55
C ASP A 399 8.43 5.53 -3.29
N GLN A 400 9.26 4.81 -2.54
CA GLN A 400 9.71 5.25 -1.23
C GLN A 400 10.46 6.58 -1.25
N ALA A 401 11.31 6.78 -2.27
CA ALA A 401 12.08 8.01 -2.41
C ALA A 401 11.18 9.21 -2.71
N ASP A 402 10.15 8.99 -3.53
CA ASP A 402 9.13 9.97 -3.91
C ASP A 402 8.28 10.36 -2.69
N ASN A 403 7.76 9.38 -1.94
CA ASN A 403 7.01 9.64 -0.71
C ASN A 403 7.84 10.45 0.29
N ILE A 404 9.12 10.12 0.51
CA ILE A 404 10.00 10.90 1.41
C ILE A 404 10.26 12.29 0.86
N ALA A 405 10.39 12.47 -0.46
CA ALA A 405 10.52 13.78 -1.08
C ALA A 405 9.28 14.65 -0.78
N HIS A 406 8.08 14.09 -0.83
CA HIS A 406 6.83 14.78 -0.49
C HIS A 406 6.79 15.19 1.00
N VAL A 407 7.10 14.27 1.92
CA VAL A 407 7.13 14.57 3.36
C VAL A 407 8.19 15.63 3.68
N LYS A 408 9.35 15.55 3.02
CA LYS A 408 10.43 16.55 3.13
C LYS A 408 10.00 17.91 2.60
N ALA A 409 9.31 17.97 1.46
CA ALA A 409 8.78 19.21 0.90
C ALA A 409 7.78 19.90 1.84
N LYS A 410 7.07 19.11 2.67
CA LYS A 410 6.17 19.60 3.72
C LYS A 410 6.86 19.83 5.08
N GLY A 411 8.20 19.75 5.15
CA GLY A 411 8.95 20.04 6.37
C GLY A 411 8.81 18.98 7.47
N ALA A 412 8.55 17.71 7.14
CA ALA A 412 8.35 16.66 8.16
C ALA A 412 9.32 15.48 8.05
N ALA A 413 10.33 15.56 7.16
CA ALA A 413 11.32 14.50 7.01
C ALA A 413 12.72 14.97 6.64
N ILE A 414 13.73 14.24 7.13
CA ILE A 414 15.08 14.23 6.57
C ILE A 414 15.27 12.95 5.77
N ARG A 415 15.77 13.08 4.53
CA ARG A 415 16.12 11.94 3.68
C ARG A 415 17.59 11.59 3.82
N LEU A 416 17.88 10.31 3.97
CA LEU A 416 19.22 9.73 3.90
C LEU A 416 19.30 8.71 2.77
N GLU A 417 20.46 8.61 2.14
CA GLU A 417 20.70 7.65 1.07
C GLU A 417 21.22 6.33 1.60
N TYR A 418 20.46 5.25 1.41
CA TYR A 418 20.77 3.93 1.98
C TYR A 418 22.18 3.44 1.60
N ARG A 419 22.59 3.62 0.34
CA ARG A 419 23.87 3.10 -0.18
C ARG A 419 25.08 3.73 0.50
N THR A 420 25.06 5.05 0.64
CA THR A 420 26.17 5.84 1.21
C THR A 420 26.00 6.12 2.71
N LEU A 421 24.91 5.63 3.33
CA LEU A 421 24.58 5.87 4.73
C LEU A 421 25.75 5.52 5.67
N THR A 422 26.19 6.51 6.44
CA THR A 422 27.10 6.32 7.57
C THR A 422 26.38 6.46 8.90
N SER A 423 27.01 5.99 9.98
CA SER A 423 26.46 6.15 11.34
C SER A 423 26.36 7.63 11.74
N SER A 424 27.27 8.48 11.25
CA SER A 424 27.28 9.91 11.51
C SER A 424 26.08 10.60 10.88
N ASP A 425 25.74 10.23 9.63
CA ASP A 425 24.59 10.78 8.92
C ASP A 425 23.28 10.48 9.64
N LEU A 426 23.10 9.21 10.06
CA LEU A 426 21.90 8.80 10.80
C LEU A 426 21.81 9.50 12.16
N LEU A 427 22.92 9.58 12.89
CA LEU A 427 22.95 10.27 14.19
C LEU A 427 22.62 11.76 14.04
N LYS A 428 23.16 12.43 13.02
CA LYS A 428 22.88 13.83 12.72
C LYS A 428 21.40 14.03 12.37
N ALA A 429 20.85 13.21 11.47
CA ALA A 429 19.45 13.31 11.07
C ALA A 429 18.50 13.10 12.27
N LEU A 430 18.77 12.10 13.11
CA LEU A 430 17.99 11.87 14.33
C LEU A 430 18.03 13.04 15.30
N ARG A 431 19.21 13.62 15.52
CA ARG A 431 19.35 14.80 16.38
C ARG A 431 18.57 15.99 15.84
N MET A 432 18.59 16.21 14.52
CA MET A 432 17.81 17.28 13.89
C MET A 432 16.32 17.05 14.09
N VAL A 433 15.76 15.91 13.66
CA VAL A 433 14.29 15.70 13.75
C VAL A 433 13.75 15.66 15.17
N ILE A 434 14.57 15.31 16.16
CA ILE A 434 14.17 15.22 17.57
C ILE A 434 14.23 16.60 18.26
N ASN A 435 15.23 17.42 17.96
CA ASN A 435 15.50 18.66 18.70
C ASN A 435 15.12 19.94 17.94
N ASP A 436 15.14 19.89 16.61
CA ASP A 436 14.85 21.03 15.74
C ASP A 436 13.56 20.73 14.97
N PRO A 437 12.44 21.40 15.29
CA PRO A 437 11.23 21.30 14.48
C PRO A 437 11.57 21.69 13.04
N LEU A 438 11.35 20.75 12.10
CA LEU A 438 11.63 20.91 10.67
C LEU A 438 10.67 21.88 9.97
#